data_AF-A0A7G8G2V2-F1
#
_entry.id   AF-A0A7G8G2V2-F1
#
_cell.length_a   1.000
_cell.length_b   1.000
_cell.length_c   1.000
_cell.angle_alpha   90.00
_cell.angle_beta   90.00
_cell.angle_gamma   90.00
#
_symmetry.space_group_name_H-M   'P 1'
#
loop_
_entity.id
_entity.type
_entity.pdbx_description
1 polymer ?
#
loop_
_entity_poly.entity_id
_entity_poly.type
_entity_poly.pdbx_seq_one_letter_code
_entity_poly.pdbx_strand_id
1 'polypeptide(L)'
;MAPLSLDALRDEMSAETDLLIVQDLDGVCMPLVKDPLTRSLRADYVQAAAAMQNKFSVLTNGEHEGRRGVNRLVEKALGDNQKAQQEGLYLPGLAAGGVQFQDRFGMVCHPGVSDEEMSFLESVPQRMEDLLRFKLSQVLPDLQGQALEEELKLAILDTQVSPTINLNSLFSRIQGDVDRQKQLQLMLSDLMDALMSAAAEAGLPKSFFLHVAPNLGLDASGEERIKPAVPGDVGTTDIQFMLKGAIKEVGLLVLINRHIAQKTGTAPLGERFNVRNAPHDHQALLDLCHQHIKRDAIPMLVGVGDTVTSTPCPLGNGWLRGGSDRGFLTLLQQLGASYDRPARVVLVDSSHGEVDRPNLSNSQLSGISDPDDPLRFDCLVKGGPNEYVDWFKTLPHSCTDAE
;
A
#
# COMPACT_ATOMS: atom_id res chain seq x y z
N MET A 1 -12.56 -17.69 16.49
CA MET A 1 -13.22 -18.45 15.42
C MET A 1 -12.15 -18.93 14.46
N ALA A 2 -12.35 -20.08 13.80
CA ALA A 2 -11.45 -20.50 12.73
C ALA A 2 -11.60 -19.55 11.53
N PRO A 3 -10.52 -19.29 10.76
CA PRO A 3 -10.63 -18.49 9.53
C PRO A 3 -11.62 -19.12 8.55
N LEU A 4 -12.40 -18.29 7.87
CA LEU A 4 -13.25 -18.65 6.74
C LEU A 4 -12.40 -19.22 5.60
N SER A 5 -12.94 -20.22 4.91
CA SER A 5 -12.37 -20.65 3.63
C SER A 5 -12.68 -19.62 2.54
N LEU A 6 -11.87 -19.64 1.49
CA LEU A 6 -12.10 -18.83 0.30
C LEU A 6 -13.45 -19.12 -0.36
N ASP A 7 -13.89 -20.37 -0.38
CA ASP A 7 -15.24 -20.73 -0.87
C ASP A 7 -16.35 -20.10 -0.02
N ALA A 8 -16.24 -20.17 1.31
CA ALA A 8 -17.25 -19.57 2.20
C ALA A 8 -17.29 -18.04 2.05
N LEU A 9 -16.12 -17.41 1.88
CA LEU A 9 -16.02 -15.98 1.62
C LEU A 9 -16.66 -15.61 0.27
N ARG A 10 -16.40 -16.36 -0.79
CA ARG A 10 -17.06 -16.17 -2.10
C ARG A 10 -18.57 -16.26 -1.96
N ASP A 11 -19.08 -17.30 -1.29
CA ASP A 11 -20.51 -17.54 -1.17
C ASP A 11 -21.19 -16.40 -0.39
N GLU A 12 -20.55 -15.89 0.67
CA GLU A 12 -21.02 -14.72 1.41
C GLU A 12 -21.05 -13.45 0.54
N MET A 13 -19.95 -13.15 -0.15
CA MET A 13 -19.85 -11.98 -1.04
C MET A 13 -20.85 -12.05 -2.21
N SER A 14 -21.17 -13.25 -2.67
CA SER A 14 -22.11 -13.47 -3.77
C SER A 14 -23.56 -13.19 -3.39
N ALA A 15 -23.89 -13.33 -2.11
CA ALA A 15 -25.22 -13.02 -1.59
C ALA A 15 -25.43 -11.52 -1.35
N GLU A 16 -24.36 -10.72 -1.41
CA GLU A 16 -24.40 -9.31 -1.07
C GLU A 16 -24.60 -8.40 -2.30
N THR A 17 -25.55 -7.47 -2.19
CA THR A 17 -25.84 -6.52 -3.26
C THR A 17 -25.03 -5.24 -3.11
N ASP A 18 -24.69 -4.87 -1.86
CA ASP A 18 -23.95 -3.66 -1.50
C ASP A 18 -22.58 -4.03 -0.94
N LEU A 19 -21.63 -4.24 -1.85
CA LEU A 19 -20.28 -4.76 -1.58
C LEU A 19 -19.23 -3.77 -2.07
N LEU A 20 -18.22 -3.53 -1.23
CA LEU A 20 -17.00 -2.82 -1.61
C LEU A 20 -15.76 -3.62 -1.18
N ILE A 21 -15.00 -4.07 -2.17
CA ILE A 21 -13.67 -4.68 -2.01
C ILE A 21 -12.63 -3.57 -2.13
N VAL A 22 -11.80 -3.42 -1.10
CA VAL A 22 -10.65 -2.51 -1.09
C VAL A 22 -9.40 -3.34 -0.88
N GLN A 23 -8.46 -3.28 -1.82
CA GLN A 23 -7.26 -4.12 -1.76
C GLN A 23 -5.96 -3.38 -2.08
N ASP A 24 -4.87 -3.83 -1.46
CA ASP A 24 -3.54 -3.55 -2.00
C ASP A 24 -3.27 -4.37 -3.28
N LEU A 25 -2.09 -4.18 -3.87
CA LEU A 25 -1.69 -4.78 -5.13
C LEU A 25 -0.47 -5.68 -4.99
N ASP A 26 0.67 -5.09 -4.63
CA ASP A 26 1.93 -5.80 -4.41
C ASP A 26 1.78 -6.78 -3.25
N GLY A 27 2.15 -8.05 -3.45
CA GLY A 27 1.95 -9.11 -2.46
C GLY A 27 0.53 -9.67 -2.36
N VAL A 28 -0.46 -9.00 -2.98
CA VAL A 28 -1.88 -9.44 -3.00
C VAL A 28 -2.24 -10.08 -4.34
N CYS A 29 -2.23 -9.31 -5.44
CA CYS A 29 -2.60 -9.80 -6.77
C CYS A 29 -1.40 -9.96 -7.71
N MET A 30 -0.19 -9.59 -7.24
CA MET A 30 1.07 -9.85 -7.90
C MET A 30 2.18 -10.15 -6.88
N PRO A 31 3.20 -10.95 -7.22
CA PRO A 31 4.29 -11.25 -6.31
C PRO A 31 5.11 -10.01 -5.92
N LEU A 32 5.66 -10.01 -4.70
CA LEU A 32 6.72 -9.08 -4.32
C LEU A 32 8.02 -9.45 -5.05
N VAL A 33 8.62 -8.46 -5.73
CA VAL A 33 9.88 -8.61 -6.47
C VAL A 33 10.89 -7.59 -5.97
N LYS A 34 12.19 -7.86 -6.18
CA LYS A 34 13.26 -6.93 -5.78
C LYS A 34 13.32 -5.71 -6.69
N ASP A 35 13.08 -5.88 -7.99
CA ASP A 35 12.99 -4.81 -8.97
C ASP A 35 11.53 -4.60 -9.41
N PRO A 36 10.88 -3.48 -9.03
CA PRO A 36 9.51 -3.19 -9.42
C PRO A 36 9.23 -3.22 -10.93
N LEU A 37 10.25 -3.12 -11.80
CA LEU A 37 10.09 -3.24 -13.26
C LEU A 37 9.89 -4.68 -13.74
N THR A 38 10.23 -5.69 -12.94
CA THR A 38 10.03 -7.10 -13.27
C THR A 38 8.63 -7.60 -12.90
N ARG A 39 7.84 -6.78 -12.21
CA ARG A 39 6.44 -7.06 -11.86
C ARG A 39 5.62 -7.43 -13.10
N SER A 40 4.60 -8.25 -12.85
CA SER A 40 3.62 -8.61 -13.85
C SER A 40 2.25 -8.80 -13.23
N LEU A 41 1.22 -8.45 -13.98
CA LEU A 41 -0.17 -8.75 -13.68
C LEU A 41 -0.69 -9.75 -14.69
N ARG A 42 -1.66 -10.57 -14.27
CA ARG A 42 -2.33 -11.49 -15.19
C ARG A 42 -3.47 -10.76 -15.92
N ALA A 43 -3.59 -10.98 -17.23
CA ALA A 43 -4.65 -10.36 -18.03
C ALA A 43 -6.06 -10.79 -17.57
N ASP A 44 -6.22 -12.05 -17.17
CA ASP A 44 -7.50 -12.58 -16.69
C ASP A 44 -7.92 -11.96 -15.34
N TYR A 45 -6.96 -11.60 -14.49
CA TYR A 45 -7.20 -10.81 -13.29
C TYR A 45 -7.69 -9.38 -13.62
N VAL A 46 -7.03 -8.70 -14.55
CA VAL A 46 -7.42 -7.35 -14.99
C VAL A 46 -8.87 -7.34 -15.49
N GLN A 47 -9.24 -8.33 -16.31
CA GLN A 47 -10.60 -8.48 -16.83
C GLN A 47 -11.61 -8.75 -15.69
N ALA A 48 -11.28 -9.63 -14.75
CA ALA A 48 -12.13 -9.89 -13.59
C ALA A 48 -12.32 -8.65 -12.71
N ALA A 49 -11.25 -7.89 -12.45
CA ALA A 49 -11.32 -6.65 -11.67
C ALA A 49 -12.19 -5.60 -12.36
N ALA A 50 -12.07 -5.43 -13.68
CA ALA A 50 -12.93 -4.54 -14.45
C ALA A 50 -14.42 -4.94 -14.38
N ALA A 51 -14.71 -6.25 -14.36
CA ALA A 51 -16.06 -6.78 -14.29
C ALA A 51 -16.75 -6.55 -12.92
N MET A 52 -15.97 -6.26 -11.87
CA MET A 52 -16.51 -5.89 -10.55
C MET A 52 -17.07 -4.46 -10.51
N GLN A 53 -16.72 -3.61 -11.47
CA GLN A 53 -17.20 -2.23 -11.57
C GLN A 53 -17.06 -1.49 -10.21
N ASN A 54 -18.15 -0.90 -9.71
CA ASN A 54 -18.17 -0.09 -8.49
C ASN A 54 -18.00 -0.90 -7.18
N LYS A 55 -17.89 -2.23 -7.27
CA LYS A 55 -17.66 -3.11 -6.11
C LYS A 55 -16.18 -3.32 -5.79
N PHE A 56 -15.26 -2.79 -6.60
CA PHE A 56 -13.83 -3.00 -6.45
C PHE A 56 -13.07 -1.68 -6.52
N SER A 57 -12.08 -1.52 -5.65
CA SER A 57 -11.13 -0.42 -5.70
C SER A 57 -9.78 -0.85 -5.14
N VAL A 58 -8.72 -0.34 -5.74
CA VAL A 58 -7.37 -0.49 -5.19
C VAL A 58 -7.07 0.60 -4.18
N LEU A 59 -6.21 0.28 -3.22
CA LEU A 59 -5.67 1.18 -2.22
C LEU A 59 -4.22 0.79 -1.92
N THR A 60 -3.30 1.42 -2.65
CA THR A 60 -1.88 1.03 -2.66
C THR A 60 -0.95 2.20 -2.36
N ASN A 61 0.25 1.90 -1.89
CA ASN A 61 1.33 2.87 -1.74
C ASN A 61 2.11 3.09 -3.04
N GLY A 62 2.02 2.15 -3.99
CA GLY A 62 2.53 2.36 -5.36
C GLY A 62 1.70 3.39 -6.13
N GLU A 63 2.17 3.75 -7.32
CA GLU A 63 1.48 4.72 -8.19
C GLU A 63 0.73 4.06 -9.35
N HIS A 64 -0.30 4.75 -9.84
CA HIS A 64 -0.98 4.39 -11.09
C HIS A 64 -0.11 4.75 -12.31
N GLU A 65 0.43 5.98 -12.30
CA GLU A 65 1.21 6.54 -13.41
C GLU A 65 2.72 6.34 -13.27
N GLY A 66 3.46 6.86 -14.25
CA GLY A 66 4.92 6.77 -14.29
C GLY A 66 5.43 5.46 -14.86
N ARG A 67 6.76 5.39 -15.01
CA ARG A 67 7.45 4.25 -15.62
C ARG A 67 7.21 2.94 -14.86
N ARG A 68 7.08 3.04 -13.54
CA ARG A 68 6.87 1.92 -12.60
C ARG A 68 5.42 1.80 -12.15
N GLY A 69 4.52 2.62 -12.70
CA GLY A 69 3.12 2.66 -12.32
C GLY A 69 2.36 1.40 -12.72
N VAL A 70 1.28 1.13 -11.97
CA VAL A 70 0.38 -0.01 -12.18
C VAL A 70 -0.21 -0.01 -13.58
N ASN A 71 -0.44 1.15 -14.19
CA ASN A 71 -0.98 1.24 -15.56
C ASN A 71 -0.09 0.56 -16.58
N ARG A 72 1.24 0.65 -16.45
CA ARG A 72 2.18 -0.05 -17.35
C ARG A 72 2.07 -1.57 -17.22
N LEU A 73 1.76 -2.06 -16.03
CA LEU A 73 1.55 -3.49 -15.77
C LEU A 73 0.25 -3.99 -16.42
N VAL A 74 -0.81 -3.19 -16.34
CA VAL A 74 -2.10 -3.47 -16.99
C VAL A 74 -1.94 -3.54 -18.51
N GLU A 75 -1.34 -2.52 -19.11
CA GLU A 75 -1.07 -2.47 -20.55
C GLU A 75 -0.23 -3.66 -21.03
N LYS A 76 0.86 -3.95 -20.32
CA LYS A 76 1.73 -5.10 -20.60
C LYS A 76 0.98 -6.43 -20.51
N ALA A 77 0.11 -6.59 -19.50
CA ALA A 77 -0.70 -7.79 -19.34
C ALA A 77 -1.68 -7.98 -20.50
N LEU A 78 -2.29 -6.89 -20.97
CA LEU A 78 -3.23 -6.91 -22.09
C LEU A 78 -2.55 -7.02 -23.47
N GLY A 79 -1.26 -6.72 -23.56
CA GLY A 79 -0.49 -6.69 -24.81
C GLY A 79 -0.84 -5.50 -25.71
N ASP A 80 -1.52 -4.48 -25.17
CA ASP A 80 -1.99 -3.31 -25.90
C ASP A 80 -2.06 -2.09 -24.96
N ASN A 81 -1.30 -1.04 -25.30
CA ASN A 81 -1.15 0.16 -24.49
C ASN A 81 -2.38 1.09 -24.53
N GLN A 82 -3.30 0.90 -25.46
CA GLN A 82 -4.51 1.72 -25.59
C GLN A 82 -5.77 0.99 -25.14
N LYS A 83 -5.77 -0.34 -25.22
CA LYS A 83 -6.93 -1.17 -24.86
C LYS A 83 -7.46 -0.87 -23.47
N ALA A 84 -6.58 -0.73 -22.48
CA ALA A 84 -6.97 -0.46 -21.10
C ALA A 84 -7.78 0.84 -20.97
N GLN A 85 -7.32 1.91 -21.62
CA GLN A 85 -8.01 3.20 -21.62
C GLN A 85 -9.32 3.14 -22.40
N GLN A 86 -9.33 2.51 -23.58
CA GLN A 86 -10.50 2.47 -24.46
C GLN A 86 -11.65 1.63 -23.88
N GLU A 87 -11.34 0.50 -23.26
CA GLU A 87 -12.32 -0.44 -22.71
C GLU A 87 -12.59 -0.23 -21.21
N GLY A 88 -11.91 0.73 -20.59
CA GLY A 88 -12.04 1.04 -19.17
C GLY A 88 -11.60 -0.14 -18.28
N LEU A 89 -10.38 -0.65 -18.50
CA LEU A 89 -9.82 -1.82 -17.82
C LEU A 89 -8.70 -1.46 -16.83
N TYR A 90 -8.37 -0.18 -16.64
CA TYR A 90 -7.45 0.19 -15.58
C TYR A 90 -8.05 -0.13 -14.21
N LEU A 91 -7.18 -0.47 -13.25
CA LEU A 91 -7.61 -0.74 -11.88
C LEU A 91 -8.00 0.59 -11.22
N PRO A 92 -9.29 0.81 -10.89
CA PRO A 92 -9.74 2.07 -10.30
C PRO A 92 -9.42 2.10 -8.81
N GLY A 93 -9.25 3.30 -8.26
CA GLY A 93 -9.05 3.49 -6.82
C GLY A 93 -7.92 4.47 -6.51
N LEU A 94 -7.29 4.28 -5.36
CA LEU A 94 -6.29 5.18 -4.81
C LEU A 94 -4.89 4.54 -4.78
N ALA A 95 -3.93 5.34 -5.18
CA ALA A 95 -2.50 5.06 -5.16
C ALA A 95 -1.77 6.09 -4.28
N ALA A 96 -0.46 5.88 -4.10
CA ALA A 96 0.42 6.71 -3.30
C ALA A 96 -0.16 6.99 -1.90
N GLY A 97 -0.68 5.95 -1.24
CA GLY A 97 -1.23 6.05 0.11
C GLY A 97 -2.54 6.85 0.21
N GLY A 98 -3.23 7.12 -0.92
CA GLY A 98 -4.52 7.80 -0.90
C GLY A 98 -4.56 9.16 -1.60
N VAL A 99 -3.43 9.66 -2.13
CA VAL A 99 -3.37 10.99 -2.76
C VAL A 99 -3.61 10.97 -4.25
N GLN A 100 -3.37 9.84 -4.92
CA GLN A 100 -3.53 9.71 -6.37
C GLN A 100 -4.79 8.88 -6.67
N PHE A 101 -5.85 9.53 -7.12
CA PHE A 101 -7.06 8.85 -7.55
C PHE A 101 -7.02 8.58 -9.05
N GLN A 102 -7.50 7.40 -9.45
CA GLN A 102 -7.70 7.02 -10.84
C GLN A 102 -9.07 6.36 -11.03
N ASP A 103 -9.73 6.69 -12.14
CA ASP A 103 -10.90 5.94 -12.63
C ASP A 103 -10.52 4.79 -13.58
N ARG A 104 -11.52 3.98 -13.98
CA ARG A 104 -11.29 2.83 -14.85
C ARG A 104 -10.75 3.17 -16.25
N PHE A 105 -10.83 4.44 -16.67
CA PHE A 105 -10.35 4.92 -17.97
C PHE A 105 -8.96 5.58 -17.88
N GLY A 106 -8.34 5.59 -16.68
CA GLY A 106 -7.01 6.16 -16.49
C GLY A 106 -7.03 7.68 -16.31
N MET A 107 -8.18 8.27 -15.97
CA MET A 107 -8.22 9.68 -15.60
C MET A 107 -7.71 9.83 -14.17
N VAL A 108 -6.57 10.50 -14.03
CA VAL A 108 -5.87 10.67 -12.75
C VAL A 108 -6.09 12.07 -12.20
N CYS A 109 -6.28 12.15 -10.87
CA CYS A 109 -6.25 13.42 -10.15
C CYS A 109 -5.57 13.27 -8.78
N HIS A 110 -5.19 14.41 -8.19
CA HIS A 110 -4.48 14.48 -6.92
C HIS A 110 -5.26 15.33 -5.89
N PRO A 111 -6.37 14.81 -5.31
CA PRO A 111 -7.24 15.61 -4.46
C PRO A 111 -6.50 16.20 -3.25
N GLY A 112 -6.52 17.53 -3.14
CA GLY A 112 -5.93 18.26 -2.02
C GLY A 112 -4.43 18.54 -2.14
N VAL A 113 -3.77 18.12 -3.22
CA VAL A 113 -2.34 18.39 -3.46
C VAL A 113 -2.18 19.72 -4.18
N SER A 114 -1.22 20.55 -3.74
CA SER A 114 -0.96 21.86 -4.37
C SER A 114 0.08 21.78 -5.49
N ASP A 115 0.09 22.80 -6.36
CA ASP A 115 1.06 22.89 -7.46
C ASP A 115 2.50 23.03 -6.93
N GLU A 116 2.70 23.71 -5.79
CA GLU A 116 4.01 23.84 -5.14
C GLU A 116 4.53 22.51 -4.62
N GLU A 117 3.65 21.68 -4.06
CA GLU A 117 4.00 20.33 -3.60
C GLU A 117 4.40 19.44 -4.78
N MET A 118 3.63 19.48 -5.87
CA MET A 118 3.94 18.75 -7.11
C MET A 118 5.28 19.20 -7.71
N SER A 119 5.51 20.51 -7.79
CA SER A 119 6.77 21.05 -8.33
C SER A 119 7.98 20.68 -7.47
N PHE A 120 7.83 20.62 -6.14
CA PHE A 120 8.91 20.13 -5.27
C PHE A 120 9.21 18.65 -5.53
N LEU A 121 8.17 17.81 -5.60
CA LEU A 121 8.27 16.37 -5.84
C LEU A 121 8.96 16.04 -7.16
N GLU A 122 8.71 16.80 -8.23
CA GLU A 122 9.43 16.64 -9.51
C GLU A 122 10.95 16.74 -9.38
N SER A 123 11.44 17.50 -8.40
CA SER A 123 12.89 17.66 -8.14
C SER A 123 13.50 16.57 -7.25
N VAL A 124 12.67 15.78 -6.55
CA VAL A 124 13.12 14.85 -5.51
C VAL A 124 13.96 13.69 -6.07
N PRO A 125 13.60 13.01 -7.18
CA PRO A 125 14.40 11.88 -7.69
C PRO A 125 15.85 12.25 -8.00
N GLN A 126 16.10 13.43 -8.59
CA GLN A 126 17.47 13.88 -8.87
C GLN A 126 18.25 14.13 -7.58
N ARG A 127 17.62 14.76 -6.57
CA ARG A 127 18.24 14.98 -5.26
C ARG A 127 18.56 13.66 -4.55
N MET A 128 17.66 12.68 -4.65
CA MET A 128 17.88 11.33 -4.14
C MET A 128 19.11 10.70 -4.81
N GLU A 129 19.26 10.84 -6.13
CA GLU A 129 20.41 10.31 -6.86
C GLU A 129 21.72 10.93 -6.38
N ASP A 130 21.79 12.25 -6.31
CA ASP A 130 23.00 12.97 -5.91
C ASP A 130 23.42 12.60 -4.48
N LEU A 131 22.47 12.57 -3.55
CA LEU A 131 22.71 12.22 -2.14
C LEU A 131 23.09 10.75 -1.98
N LEU A 132 22.38 9.84 -2.65
CA LEU A 132 22.62 8.40 -2.54
C LEU A 132 23.98 8.04 -3.12
N ARG A 133 24.35 8.62 -4.27
CA ARG A 133 25.67 8.47 -4.89
C ARG A 133 26.79 8.87 -3.93
N PHE A 134 26.67 10.05 -3.32
CA PHE A 134 27.65 10.54 -2.36
C PHE A 134 27.76 9.62 -1.14
N LYS A 135 26.64 9.25 -0.53
CA LYS A 135 26.62 8.41 0.68
C LYS A 135 27.07 6.96 0.42
N LEU A 136 26.69 6.36 -0.71
CA LEU A 136 27.14 5.01 -1.07
C LEU A 136 28.65 4.92 -1.23
N SER A 137 29.31 5.96 -1.74
CA SER A 137 30.78 5.97 -1.83
C SER A 137 31.50 5.85 -0.48
N GLN A 138 30.81 6.17 0.62
CA GLN A 138 31.34 6.08 1.98
C GLN A 138 31.04 4.71 2.61
N VAL A 139 29.84 4.17 2.38
CA VAL A 139 29.39 2.90 3.00
C VAL A 139 29.88 1.67 2.21
N LEU A 140 29.92 1.77 0.88
CA LEU A 140 30.35 0.74 -0.04
C LEU A 140 31.42 1.30 -1.00
N PRO A 141 32.64 1.57 -0.51
CA PRO A 141 33.69 2.19 -1.33
C PRO A 141 34.09 1.34 -2.54
N ASP A 142 33.83 0.03 -2.53
CA ASP A 142 34.08 -0.87 -3.64
C ASP A 142 33.04 -0.75 -4.78
N LEU A 143 31.88 -0.12 -4.51
CA LEU A 143 30.82 0.10 -5.50
C LEU A 143 31.10 1.39 -6.29
N GLN A 144 31.73 1.24 -7.46
CA GLN A 144 32.15 2.38 -8.30
C GLN A 144 31.81 2.17 -9.78
N GLY A 145 31.96 3.25 -10.57
CA GLY A 145 31.81 3.23 -12.02
C GLY A 145 30.43 2.73 -12.46
N GLN A 146 30.39 1.90 -13.49
CA GLN A 146 29.14 1.38 -14.06
C GLN A 146 28.29 0.61 -13.04
N ALA A 147 28.91 -0.12 -12.11
CA ALA A 147 28.17 -0.88 -11.10
C ALA A 147 27.39 0.05 -10.15
N LEU A 148 27.96 1.22 -9.82
CA LEU A 148 27.26 2.24 -9.02
C LEU A 148 26.08 2.82 -9.81
N GLU A 149 26.26 3.14 -11.08
CA GLU A 149 25.17 3.66 -11.93
C GLU A 149 24.00 2.70 -12.05
N GLU A 150 24.28 1.40 -12.18
CA GLU A 150 23.27 0.36 -12.24
C GLU A 150 22.53 0.23 -10.90
N GLU A 151 23.24 0.28 -9.77
CA GLU A 151 22.60 0.26 -8.45
C GLU A 151 21.73 1.49 -8.18
N LEU A 152 22.18 2.69 -8.56
CA LEU A 152 21.38 3.90 -8.38
C LEU A 152 20.06 3.82 -9.18
N LYS A 153 20.11 3.31 -10.42
CA LYS A 153 18.91 3.12 -11.25
C LYS A 153 17.93 2.08 -10.70
N LEU A 154 18.43 1.08 -9.98
CA LEU A 154 17.61 0.07 -9.33
C LEU A 154 17.05 0.60 -8.00
N ALA A 155 17.86 1.33 -7.24
CA ALA A 155 17.50 1.80 -5.91
C ALA A 155 16.50 2.96 -5.96
N ILE A 156 16.64 3.88 -6.92
CA ILE A 156 15.79 5.07 -7.00
C ILE A 156 14.56 4.74 -7.83
N LEU A 157 13.41 4.76 -7.18
CA LEU A 157 12.10 4.68 -7.82
C LEU A 157 11.63 6.11 -8.04
N ASP A 158 11.63 6.51 -9.31
CA ASP A 158 11.29 7.83 -9.85
C ASP A 158 9.78 8.08 -9.92
N THR A 159 9.06 7.66 -8.89
CA THR A 159 7.62 7.83 -8.71
C THR A 159 7.29 9.31 -8.44
N GLN A 160 6.17 9.80 -9.00
CA GLN A 160 5.83 11.22 -9.09
C GLN A 160 5.44 11.84 -7.75
N VAL A 161 4.65 11.13 -6.95
CA VAL A 161 4.04 11.61 -5.69
C VAL A 161 4.45 10.79 -4.46
N SER A 162 5.25 9.76 -4.68
CA SER A 162 5.84 8.88 -3.67
C SER A 162 7.29 8.46 -3.99
N PRO A 163 8.21 9.38 -4.36
CA PRO A 163 9.61 9.03 -4.64
C PRO A 163 10.19 8.11 -3.56
N THR A 164 10.84 7.02 -3.97
CA THR A 164 11.26 5.96 -3.04
C THR A 164 12.70 5.57 -3.29
N ILE A 165 13.45 5.27 -2.22
CA ILE A 165 14.72 4.55 -2.32
C ILE A 165 14.53 3.14 -1.79
N ASN A 166 14.85 2.14 -2.62
CA ASN A 166 14.80 0.72 -2.32
C ASN A 166 16.21 0.11 -2.26
N LEU A 167 16.55 -0.54 -1.15
CA LEU A 167 17.89 -1.10 -0.90
C LEU A 167 18.00 -2.60 -1.15
N ASN A 168 16.97 -3.28 -1.68
CA ASN A 168 16.96 -4.74 -1.83
C ASN A 168 18.15 -5.28 -2.66
N SER A 169 18.49 -4.59 -3.74
CA SER A 169 19.65 -4.94 -4.58
C SER A 169 20.96 -4.80 -3.80
N LEU A 170 21.13 -3.68 -3.09
CA LEU A 170 22.31 -3.41 -2.27
C LEU A 170 22.47 -4.43 -1.13
N PHE A 171 21.39 -4.79 -0.44
CA PHE A 171 21.45 -5.83 0.60
C PHE A 171 21.84 -7.21 0.06
N SER A 172 21.46 -7.52 -1.18
CA SER A 172 21.87 -8.77 -1.84
C SER A 172 23.39 -8.81 -2.08
N ARG A 173 24.07 -7.67 -2.20
CA ARG A 173 25.54 -7.58 -2.36
C ARG A 173 26.32 -7.78 -1.07
N ILE A 174 25.69 -7.53 0.07
CA ILE A 174 26.30 -7.61 1.41
C ILE A 174 25.58 -8.64 2.29
N GLN A 175 25.14 -9.74 1.67
CA GLN A 175 24.37 -10.77 2.37
C GLN A 175 25.14 -11.32 3.57
N GLY A 176 24.50 -11.28 4.75
CA GLY A 176 25.07 -11.75 6.00
C GLY A 176 25.95 -10.74 6.75
N ASP A 177 26.33 -9.62 6.12
CA ASP A 177 27.02 -8.52 6.80
C ASP A 177 26.01 -7.58 7.47
N VAL A 178 25.53 -8.01 8.64
CA VAL A 178 24.48 -7.31 9.40
C VAL A 178 24.90 -5.89 9.79
N ASP A 179 26.18 -5.66 10.06
CA ASP A 179 26.66 -4.33 10.45
C ASP A 179 26.63 -3.35 9.26
N ARG A 180 27.04 -3.79 8.06
CA ARG A 180 26.89 -2.98 6.85
C ARG A 180 25.44 -2.78 6.45
N GLN A 181 24.58 -3.79 6.65
CA GLN A 181 23.14 -3.66 6.41
C GLN A 181 22.53 -2.55 7.29
N LYS A 182 22.87 -2.51 8.58
CA LYS A 182 22.46 -1.41 9.48
C LYS A 182 23.03 -0.06 9.04
N GLN A 183 24.28 -0.01 8.58
CA GLN A 183 24.87 1.23 8.07
C GLN A 183 24.11 1.75 6.85
N LEU A 184 23.67 0.88 5.93
CA LEU A 184 22.81 1.29 4.81
C LEU A 184 21.45 1.81 5.26
N GLN A 185 20.84 1.21 6.29
CA GLN A 185 19.56 1.69 6.85
C GLN A 185 19.70 3.10 7.47
N LEU A 186 20.76 3.32 8.25
CA LEU A 186 21.04 4.64 8.84
C LEU A 186 21.35 5.68 7.75
N MET A 187 22.15 5.30 6.76
CA MET A 187 22.48 6.13 5.61
C MET A 187 21.22 6.59 4.86
N LEU A 188 20.27 5.66 4.65
CA LEU A 188 18.99 5.96 4.02
C LEU A 188 18.15 6.91 4.87
N SER A 189 18.05 6.68 6.19
CA SER A 189 17.35 7.61 7.10
C SER A 189 17.90 9.03 6.99
N ASP A 190 19.23 9.19 7.12
CA ASP A 190 19.90 10.49 7.04
C ASP A 190 19.67 11.18 5.68
N LEU A 191 19.60 10.42 4.59
CA LEU A 191 19.31 10.95 3.26
C LEU A 191 17.88 11.51 3.19
N MET A 192 16.92 10.73 3.68
CA MET A 192 15.51 11.11 3.64
C MET A 192 15.21 12.30 4.57
N ASP A 193 15.89 12.39 5.71
CA ASP A 193 15.83 13.56 6.60
C ASP A 193 16.39 14.84 5.95
N ALA A 194 17.41 14.71 5.10
CA ALA A 194 17.93 15.83 4.31
C ALA A 194 16.88 16.31 3.27
N LEU A 195 16.10 15.40 2.69
CA LEU A 195 14.99 15.77 1.80
C LEU A 195 13.86 16.47 2.56
N MET A 196 13.52 16.00 3.77
CA MET A 196 12.54 16.66 4.65
C MET A 196 12.98 18.08 5.01
N SER A 197 14.27 18.27 5.29
CA SER A 197 14.86 19.58 5.57
C SER A 197 14.79 20.51 4.35
N ALA A 198 15.12 19.98 3.17
CA ALA A 198 15.03 20.74 1.92
C ALA A 198 13.59 21.15 1.58
N ALA A 199 12.58 20.31 1.89
CA ALA A 199 11.17 20.68 1.74
C ALA A 199 10.79 21.81 2.69
N ALA A 200 11.25 21.77 3.94
CA ALA A 200 11.03 22.86 4.89
C ALA A 200 11.65 24.19 4.42
N GLU A 201 12.88 24.16 3.89
CA GLU A 201 13.55 25.32 3.29
C GLU A 201 12.81 25.87 2.06
N ALA A 202 12.16 24.99 1.29
CA ALA A 202 11.30 25.36 0.17
C ALA A 202 9.92 25.91 0.58
N GLY A 203 9.65 26.06 1.89
CA GLY A 203 8.38 26.57 2.40
C GLY A 203 7.28 25.50 2.57
N LEU A 204 7.65 24.21 2.53
CA LEU A 204 6.74 23.07 2.62
C LEU A 204 6.97 22.18 3.88
N PRO A 205 7.16 22.76 5.09
CA PRO A 205 7.59 22.01 6.29
C PRO A 205 6.56 21.01 6.84
N LYS A 206 5.33 21.02 6.33
CA LYS A 206 4.24 20.13 6.76
C LYS A 206 3.61 19.37 5.60
N SER A 207 4.21 19.41 4.42
CA SER A 207 3.66 18.81 3.21
C SER A 207 4.03 17.35 3.03
N PHE A 208 5.07 16.87 3.72
CA PHE A 208 5.61 15.53 3.51
C PHE A 208 5.80 14.77 4.82
N PHE A 209 5.99 13.46 4.70
CA PHE A 209 6.45 12.55 5.74
C PHE A 209 7.21 11.38 5.10
N LEU A 210 7.87 10.59 5.94
CA LEU A 210 8.60 9.40 5.52
C LEU A 210 7.78 8.15 5.85
N HIS A 211 7.45 7.35 4.83
CA HIS A 211 6.87 6.02 5.01
C HIS A 211 7.99 4.98 4.92
N VAL A 212 8.14 4.16 5.95
CA VAL A 212 9.21 3.20 6.15
C VAL A 212 8.64 1.79 5.92
N ALA A 213 9.27 1.00 5.06
CA ALA A 213 8.80 -0.36 4.79
C ALA A 213 9.94 -1.41 4.83
N PRO A 214 9.71 -2.55 5.50
CA PRO A 214 8.77 -2.73 6.61
C PRO A 214 9.11 -1.85 7.83
N ASN A 215 8.09 -1.39 8.57
CA ASN A 215 8.23 -0.66 9.84
C ASN A 215 7.77 -1.46 11.07
N LEU A 216 8.14 -0.96 12.25
CA LEU A 216 7.75 -1.48 13.56
C LEU A 216 6.66 -0.61 14.23
N GLY A 217 5.80 0.03 13.44
CA GLY A 217 4.79 0.97 13.92
C GLY A 217 5.36 2.35 14.21
N LEU A 218 4.60 3.14 14.99
CA LEU A 218 4.95 4.52 15.31
C LEU A 218 5.79 4.64 16.59
N ASP A 219 6.58 5.70 16.67
CA ASP A 219 7.28 6.09 17.88
C ASP A 219 6.54 7.13 18.74
N ALA A 220 7.20 7.61 19.79
CA ALA A 220 6.61 8.58 20.71
C ALA A 220 6.40 9.96 20.06
N SER A 221 7.12 10.27 18.99
CA SER A 221 6.94 11.46 18.14
C SER A 221 5.86 11.28 17.08
N GLY A 222 5.37 10.06 16.86
CA GLY A 222 4.43 9.72 15.80
C GLY A 222 5.11 9.45 14.46
N GLU A 223 6.41 9.13 14.46
CA GLU A 223 7.17 8.77 13.26
C GLU A 223 7.30 7.25 13.12
N GLU A 224 7.39 6.74 11.89
CA GLU A 224 7.52 5.30 11.65
C GLU A 224 8.90 4.77 12.07
N ARG A 225 8.89 3.66 12.80
CA ARG A 225 10.11 3.02 13.31
C ARG A 225 10.74 2.12 12.26
N ILE A 226 12.02 2.37 11.98
CA ILE A 226 12.87 1.45 11.23
C ILE A 226 12.95 0.10 11.95
N LYS A 227 12.81 -0.98 11.18
CA LYS A 227 13.13 -2.35 11.59
C LYS A 227 14.62 -2.60 11.34
N PRO A 228 15.47 -2.70 12.37
CA PRO A 228 16.90 -2.87 12.17
C PRO A 228 17.22 -4.25 11.59
N ALA A 229 18.25 -4.34 10.75
CA ALA A 229 18.76 -5.62 10.25
C ALA A 229 19.28 -6.50 11.40
N VAL A 230 19.03 -7.80 11.31
CA VAL A 230 19.50 -8.85 12.24
C VAL A 230 19.93 -10.09 11.44
N PRO A 231 20.65 -11.06 12.04
CA PRO A 231 21.01 -12.28 11.32
C PRO A 231 19.78 -12.98 10.71
N GLY A 232 19.77 -13.08 9.38
CA GLY A 232 18.69 -13.72 8.62
C GLY A 232 17.52 -12.82 8.23
N ASP A 233 17.51 -11.54 8.60
CA ASP A 233 16.43 -10.59 8.30
C ASP A 233 17.02 -9.19 8.08
N VAL A 234 16.90 -8.68 6.85
CA VAL A 234 17.50 -7.40 6.47
C VAL A 234 16.77 -6.18 7.04
N GLY A 235 15.61 -6.37 7.68
CA GLY A 235 14.84 -5.30 8.29
C GLY A 235 14.16 -4.38 7.26
N THR A 236 14.12 -3.08 7.54
CA THR A 236 13.63 -2.05 6.61
C THR A 236 14.46 -2.04 5.34
N THR A 237 13.77 -2.06 4.20
CA THR A 237 14.34 -2.13 2.85
C THR A 237 14.18 -0.87 2.05
N ASP A 238 13.15 -0.09 2.34
CA ASP A 238 12.83 1.11 1.58
C ASP A 238 12.21 2.18 2.45
N ILE A 239 12.41 3.43 2.03
CA ILE A 239 11.74 4.61 2.59
C ILE A 239 11.18 5.41 1.42
N GLN A 240 9.90 5.75 1.53
CA GLN A 240 9.16 6.56 0.56
C GLN A 240 9.00 7.98 1.11
N PHE A 241 9.26 8.98 0.27
CA PHE A 241 9.00 10.37 0.55
C PHE A 241 7.58 10.70 0.08
N MET A 242 6.62 10.77 1.01
CA MET A 242 5.20 10.84 0.69
C MET A 242 4.56 12.15 1.14
N LEU A 243 3.51 12.55 0.44
CA LEU A 243 2.68 13.70 0.81
C LEU A 243 1.95 13.44 2.13
N LYS A 244 2.00 14.40 3.06
CA LYS A 244 1.37 14.27 4.38
C LYS A 244 -0.12 13.99 4.26
N GLY A 245 -0.58 12.98 4.99
CA GLY A 245 -1.94 12.48 4.93
C GLY A 245 -2.15 11.34 3.95
N ALA A 246 -1.15 10.95 3.16
CA ALA A 246 -1.16 9.71 2.39
C ALA A 246 -1.15 8.46 3.30
N ILE A 247 -2.24 8.25 4.01
CA ILE A 247 -2.52 7.12 4.88
C ILE A 247 -3.70 6.34 4.32
N LYS A 248 -3.52 5.02 4.18
CA LYS A 248 -4.53 4.13 3.58
C LYS A 248 -5.86 4.19 4.34
N GLU A 249 -5.84 4.42 5.65
CA GLU A 249 -7.02 4.60 6.49
C GLU A 249 -7.97 5.68 5.95
N VAL A 250 -7.43 6.84 5.59
CA VAL A 250 -8.24 7.90 4.99
C VAL A 250 -8.65 7.53 3.57
N GLY A 251 -7.75 6.89 2.82
CA GLY A 251 -8.07 6.36 1.50
C GLY A 251 -9.29 5.42 1.51
N LEU A 252 -9.40 4.54 2.51
CA LEU A 252 -10.58 3.70 2.72
C LEU A 252 -11.85 4.55 2.86
N LEU A 253 -11.83 5.61 3.68
CA LEU A 253 -13.00 6.48 3.86
C LEU A 253 -13.35 7.26 2.59
N VAL A 254 -12.35 7.67 1.79
CA VAL A 254 -12.58 8.28 0.48
C VAL A 254 -13.30 7.29 -0.44
N LEU A 255 -12.86 6.04 -0.49
CA LEU A 255 -13.48 5.00 -1.31
C LEU A 255 -14.91 4.68 -0.85
N ILE A 256 -15.15 4.57 0.46
CA ILE A 256 -16.50 4.40 1.02
C ILE A 256 -17.41 5.59 0.66
N ASN A 257 -16.92 6.82 0.85
CA ASN A 257 -17.67 8.03 0.53
C ASN A 257 -18.07 8.07 -0.96
N ARG A 258 -17.16 7.69 -1.85
CA ARG A 258 -17.41 7.62 -3.30
C ARG A 258 -18.39 6.49 -3.66
N HIS A 259 -18.26 5.32 -3.05
CA HIS A 259 -19.17 4.20 -3.25
C HIS A 259 -20.61 4.58 -2.86
N ILE A 260 -20.79 5.23 -1.70
CA ILE A 260 -22.09 5.74 -1.25
C ILE A 260 -22.61 6.81 -2.21
N ALA A 261 -21.76 7.73 -2.66
CA ALA A 261 -22.15 8.79 -3.60
C ALA A 261 -22.62 8.23 -4.95
N GLN A 262 -21.98 7.18 -5.47
CA GLN A 262 -22.38 6.52 -6.71
C GLN A 262 -23.77 5.88 -6.59
N LYS A 263 -24.10 5.30 -5.42
CA LYS A 263 -25.38 4.64 -5.17
C LYS A 263 -26.51 5.63 -4.87
N THR A 264 -26.22 6.70 -4.14
CA THR A 264 -27.24 7.60 -3.56
C THR A 264 -27.29 8.98 -4.20
N GLY A 265 -26.28 9.34 -5.00
CA GLY A 265 -26.10 10.68 -5.57
C GLY A 265 -25.58 11.72 -4.57
N THR A 266 -25.17 11.32 -3.36
CA THR A 266 -24.66 12.25 -2.33
C THR A 266 -23.47 11.65 -1.59
N ALA A 267 -22.36 12.39 -1.53
CA ALA A 267 -21.19 12.04 -0.72
C ALA A 267 -21.40 12.43 0.77
N PRO A 268 -21.59 11.48 1.71
CA PRO A 268 -21.86 11.81 3.11
C PRO A 268 -20.73 12.57 3.82
N LEU A 269 -19.47 12.37 3.42
CA LEU A 269 -18.32 13.10 3.94
C LEU A 269 -18.03 14.38 3.13
N GLY A 270 -18.83 14.66 2.10
CA GLY A 270 -18.67 15.77 1.17
C GLY A 270 -17.89 15.40 -0.10
N GLU A 271 -18.22 16.07 -1.20
CA GLU A 271 -17.64 15.83 -2.54
C GLU A 271 -16.13 16.09 -2.63
N ARG A 272 -15.60 16.91 -1.71
CA ARG A 272 -14.19 17.29 -1.66
C ARG A 272 -13.41 16.56 -0.56
N PHE A 273 -13.99 15.57 0.10
CA PHE A 273 -13.31 14.79 1.14
C PHE A 273 -12.08 14.08 0.57
N ASN A 274 -10.93 14.25 1.21
CA ASN A 274 -9.65 13.68 0.79
C ASN A 274 -8.68 13.59 1.98
N VAL A 275 -7.52 13.00 1.72
CA VAL A 275 -6.40 12.84 2.66
C VAL A 275 -5.94 14.09 3.41
N ARG A 276 -6.15 15.30 2.86
CA ARG A 276 -5.69 16.56 3.46
C ARG A 276 -6.70 17.21 4.39
N ASN A 277 -7.99 16.88 4.26
CA ASN A 277 -9.04 17.45 5.11
C ASN A 277 -9.65 16.41 6.07
N ALA A 278 -9.20 15.16 5.99
CA ALA A 278 -9.56 14.14 6.96
C ALA A 278 -8.80 14.30 8.29
N PRO A 279 -9.36 13.83 9.40
CA PRO A 279 -8.58 13.64 10.62
C PRO A 279 -7.50 12.57 10.41
N HIS A 280 -6.39 12.67 11.15
CA HIS A 280 -5.29 11.70 11.10
C HIS A 280 -5.31 10.69 12.26
N ASP A 281 -6.14 10.94 13.28
CA ASP A 281 -6.29 10.03 14.40
C ASP A 281 -7.34 8.96 14.10
N HIS A 282 -7.05 7.73 14.49
CA HIS A 282 -7.89 6.57 14.23
C HIS A 282 -9.30 6.70 14.83
N GLN A 283 -9.41 7.19 16.07
CA GLN A 283 -10.71 7.36 16.71
C GLN A 283 -11.50 8.49 16.04
N ALA A 284 -10.83 9.58 15.69
CA ALA A 284 -11.46 10.67 14.96
C ALA A 284 -11.99 10.25 13.58
N LEU A 285 -11.34 9.29 12.91
CA LEU A 285 -11.83 8.70 11.65
C LEU A 285 -13.13 7.90 11.86
N LEU A 286 -13.19 7.08 12.92
CA LEU A 286 -14.42 6.36 13.28
C LEU A 286 -15.56 7.34 13.62
N ASP A 287 -15.27 8.33 14.46
CA ASP A 287 -16.24 9.33 14.89
C ASP A 287 -16.79 10.11 13.69
N LEU A 288 -15.92 10.47 12.72
CA LEU A 288 -16.32 11.12 11.48
C LEU A 288 -17.33 10.28 10.71
N CYS A 289 -17.08 8.97 10.55
CA CYS A 289 -18.03 8.06 9.92
C CYS A 289 -19.36 8.04 10.67
N HIS A 290 -19.33 7.83 11.99
CA HIS A 290 -20.53 7.71 12.82
C HIS A 290 -21.42 8.95 12.77
N GLN A 291 -20.81 10.13 12.63
CA GLN A 291 -21.52 11.39 12.53
C GLN A 291 -22.21 11.60 11.17
N HIS A 292 -21.67 11.05 10.07
CA HIS A 292 -22.07 11.44 8.72
C HIS A 292 -22.63 10.28 7.86
N ILE A 293 -22.21 9.05 8.11
CA ILE A 293 -22.61 7.87 7.35
C ILE A 293 -23.73 7.16 8.10
N LYS A 294 -24.89 7.04 7.44
CA LYS A 294 -26.03 6.28 7.97
C LYS A 294 -25.72 4.79 7.97
N ARG A 295 -26.30 4.07 8.94
CA ARG A 295 -26.06 2.64 9.13
C ARG A 295 -26.47 1.76 7.94
N ASP A 296 -27.53 2.14 7.24
CA ASP A 296 -28.04 1.45 6.06
C ASP A 296 -27.28 1.82 4.77
N ALA A 297 -26.39 2.83 4.82
CA ALA A 297 -25.60 3.28 3.69
C ALA A 297 -24.22 2.62 3.61
N ILE A 298 -23.70 2.05 4.71
CA ILE A 298 -22.37 1.42 4.70
C ILE A 298 -22.42 0.06 3.98
N PRO A 299 -21.58 -0.17 2.96
CA PRO A 299 -21.55 -1.45 2.27
C PRO A 299 -20.94 -2.55 3.16
N MET A 300 -21.12 -3.80 2.77
CA MET A 300 -20.24 -4.86 3.23
C MET A 300 -18.82 -4.54 2.76
N LEU A 301 -17.87 -4.51 3.69
CA LEU A 301 -16.48 -4.17 3.40
C LEU A 301 -15.62 -5.43 3.35
N VAL A 302 -14.84 -5.59 2.28
CA VAL A 302 -13.81 -6.63 2.19
C VAL A 302 -12.47 -5.94 2.00
N GLY A 303 -11.62 -6.01 3.03
CA GLY A 303 -10.27 -5.47 3.01
C GLY A 303 -9.27 -6.57 2.70
N VAL A 304 -8.41 -6.37 1.71
CA VAL A 304 -7.37 -7.34 1.33
C VAL A 304 -6.00 -6.69 1.40
N GLY A 305 -5.10 -7.28 2.16
CA GLY A 305 -3.71 -6.84 2.27
C GLY A 305 -2.75 -8.01 2.40
N ASP A 306 -1.46 -7.70 2.43
CA ASP A 306 -0.38 -8.66 2.63
C ASP A 306 0.57 -8.22 3.76
N THR A 307 0.72 -6.92 3.96
CA THR A 307 1.81 -6.36 4.78
C THR A 307 1.27 -5.92 6.14
N VAL A 308 1.34 -6.85 7.10
CA VAL A 308 1.09 -6.62 8.53
C VAL A 308 2.24 -7.23 9.33
N THR A 309 2.78 -6.49 10.29
CA THR A 309 3.89 -6.97 11.14
C THR A 309 3.53 -6.90 12.61
N SER A 310 4.06 -7.85 13.38
CA SER A 310 4.09 -7.79 14.85
C SER A 310 5.35 -8.45 15.39
N THR A 311 6.08 -7.73 16.24
CA THR A 311 7.32 -8.20 16.87
C THR A 311 7.33 -7.87 18.36
N PRO A 312 7.93 -8.69 19.22
CA PRO A 312 8.08 -8.36 20.63
C PRO A 312 8.85 -7.05 20.79
N CYS A 313 8.38 -6.18 21.68
CA CYS A 313 9.13 -4.96 22.02
C CYS A 313 10.46 -5.36 22.68
N PRO A 314 11.61 -4.85 22.21
CA PRO A 314 12.92 -5.15 22.82
C PRO A 314 13.01 -4.75 24.30
N LEU A 315 12.19 -3.79 24.75
CA LEU A 315 12.10 -3.37 26.16
C LEU A 315 11.26 -4.32 27.03
N GLY A 316 10.65 -5.36 26.44
CA GLY A 316 9.89 -6.40 27.13
C GLY A 316 8.45 -6.04 27.49
N ASN A 317 7.94 -4.88 27.08
CA ASN A 317 6.63 -4.36 27.49
C ASN A 317 5.55 -4.41 26.39
N GLY A 318 5.40 -5.56 25.73
CA GLY A 318 4.35 -5.79 24.73
C GLY A 318 4.88 -5.97 23.31
N TRP A 319 4.15 -5.45 22.33
CA TRP A 319 4.39 -5.70 20.90
C TRP A 319 4.53 -4.40 20.12
N LEU A 320 5.45 -4.40 19.16
CA LEU A 320 5.59 -3.38 18.13
C LEU A 320 4.87 -3.88 16.88
N ARG A 321 3.88 -3.11 16.42
CA ARG A 321 2.94 -3.50 15.36
C ARG A 321 2.99 -2.49 14.24
N GLY A 322 3.27 -2.95 13.03
CA GLY A 322 3.39 -2.12 11.85
C GLY A 322 2.80 -2.78 10.60
N GLY A 323 3.29 -2.33 9.45
CA GLY A 323 2.84 -2.77 8.13
C GLY A 323 1.87 -1.78 7.49
N SER A 324 2.05 -1.55 6.19
CA SER A 324 1.30 -0.56 5.40
C SER A 324 -0.21 -0.81 5.38
N ASP A 325 -0.63 -2.07 5.53
CA ASP A 325 -2.05 -2.44 5.44
C ASP A 325 -2.75 -2.47 6.79
N ARG A 326 -1.98 -2.54 7.89
CA ARG A 326 -2.52 -2.73 9.25
C ARG A 326 -3.59 -1.69 9.59
N GLY A 327 -3.30 -0.43 9.32
CA GLY A 327 -4.17 0.68 9.67
C GLY A 327 -5.55 0.59 9.02
N PHE A 328 -5.59 0.50 7.69
CA PHE A 328 -6.86 0.48 6.97
C PHE A 328 -7.64 -0.82 7.22
N LEU A 329 -6.97 -1.97 7.36
CA LEU A 329 -7.63 -3.22 7.72
C LEU A 329 -8.25 -3.15 9.13
N THR A 330 -7.56 -2.51 10.08
CA THR A 330 -8.09 -2.27 11.43
C THR A 330 -9.30 -1.35 11.40
N LEU A 331 -9.24 -0.26 10.65
CA LEU A 331 -10.35 0.67 10.50
C LEU A 331 -11.56 -0.01 9.85
N LEU A 332 -11.35 -0.78 8.78
CA LEU A 332 -12.37 -1.56 8.09
C LEU A 332 -13.09 -2.54 9.04
N GLN A 333 -12.32 -3.30 9.82
CA GLN A 333 -12.87 -4.26 10.80
C GLN A 333 -13.73 -3.55 11.84
N GLN A 334 -13.26 -2.42 12.37
CA GLN A 334 -13.98 -1.67 13.40
C GLN A 334 -15.21 -0.96 12.86
N LEU A 335 -15.18 -0.46 11.62
CA LEU A 335 -16.36 0.06 10.94
C LEU A 335 -17.43 -1.02 10.83
N GLY A 336 -17.10 -2.20 10.30
CA GLY A 336 -18.05 -3.32 10.21
C GLY A 336 -18.70 -3.67 11.55
N ALA A 337 -17.87 -3.82 12.60
CA ALA A 337 -18.37 -4.09 13.95
C ALA A 337 -19.28 -2.97 14.48
N SER A 338 -18.87 -1.71 14.32
CA SER A 338 -19.58 -0.55 14.88
C SER A 338 -20.91 -0.25 14.18
N TYR A 339 -21.02 -0.57 12.90
CA TYR A 339 -22.25 -0.47 12.12
C TYR A 339 -23.11 -1.74 12.16
N ASP A 340 -22.63 -2.81 12.80
CA ASP A 340 -23.25 -4.13 12.78
C ASP A 340 -23.57 -4.54 11.33
N ARG A 341 -22.53 -4.44 10.49
CA ARG A 341 -22.48 -4.80 9.07
C ARG A 341 -21.30 -5.76 8.86
N PRO A 342 -21.46 -6.85 8.09
CA PRO A 342 -20.34 -7.74 7.82
C PRO A 342 -19.14 -6.99 7.23
N ALA A 343 -17.97 -7.24 7.80
CA ALA A 343 -16.69 -6.85 7.23
C ALA A 343 -15.76 -8.07 7.24
N ARG A 344 -14.91 -8.19 6.23
CA ARG A 344 -13.97 -9.29 6.08
C ARG A 344 -12.55 -8.78 5.86
N VAL A 345 -11.64 -9.20 6.71
CA VAL A 345 -10.20 -8.95 6.59
C VAL A 345 -9.54 -10.18 5.99
N VAL A 346 -9.01 -10.04 4.77
CA VAL A 346 -8.31 -11.10 4.04
C VAL A 346 -6.82 -10.78 4.04
N LEU A 347 -5.99 -11.74 4.47
CA LEU A 347 -4.54 -11.63 4.44
C LEU A 347 -3.96 -12.62 3.43
N VAL A 348 -3.18 -12.10 2.47
CA VAL A 348 -2.49 -12.90 1.45
C VAL A 348 -1.05 -13.17 1.86
N ASP A 349 -0.58 -14.40 1.68
CA ASP A 349 0.81 -14.77 1.95
C ASP A 349 1.76 -14.26 0.84
N SER A 350 2.35 -13.09 1.06
CA SER A 350 3.29 -12.49 0.10
C SER A 350 4.72 -13.02 0.18
N SER A 351 5.02 -13.98 1.08
CA SER A 351 6.35 -14.59 1.23
C SER A 351 6.78 -15.47 0.05
N HIS A 352 5.88 -15.73 -0.90
CA HIS A 352 6.14 -16.49 -2.12
C HIS A 352 6.98 -15.74 -3.16
N GLY A 353 7.30 -14.46 -2.91
CA GLY A 353 8.06 -13.60 -3.79
C GLY A 353 9.58 -13.62 -3.57
N GLU A 354 10.25 -12.59 -4.08
CA GLU A 354 11.71 -12.42 -3.97
C GLU A 354 12.14 -11.64 -2.72
N VAL A 355 11.17 -11.02 -2.03
CA VAL A 355 11.38 -10.15 -0.86
C VAL A 355 11.10 -10.96 0.40
N ASP A 356 11.98 -10.79 1.41
CA ASP A 356 11.84 -11.49 2.69
C ASP A 356 10.61 -10.99 3.48
N ARG A 357 9.68 -11.91 3.75
CA ARG A 357 8.42 -11.67 4.44
C ARG A 357 8.05 -12.87 5.32
N PRO A 358 7.43 -12.62 6.50
CA PRO A 358 6.79 -13.69 7.27
C PRO A 358 5.73 -14.41 6.43
N ASN A 359 5.59 -15.73 6.64
CA ASN A 359 4.63 -16.56 5.90
C ASN A 359 3.46 -17.02 6.79
N LEU A 360 2.38 -17.49 6.16
CA LEU A 360 1.15 -17.95 6.82
C LEU A 360 1.16 -19.44 7.17
N SER A 361 2.30 -20.12 7.06
CA SER A 361 2.42 -21.54 7.40
C SER A 361 2.32 -21.78 8.92
N ASN A 362 2.76 -20.82 9.72
CA ASN A 362 2.68 -20.88 11.18
C ASN A 362 1.28 -20.47 11.66
N SER A 363 0.58 -21.37 12.35
CA SER A 363 -0.75 -21.09 12.92
C SER A 363 -0.76 -19.99 13.98
N GLN A 364 0.40 -19.66 14.56
CA GLN A 364 0.56 -18.55 15.50
C GLN A 364 0.80 -17.20 14.81
N LEU A 365 0.94 -17.16 13.48
CA LEU A 365 1.18 -15.94 12.69
C LEU A 365 2.39 -15.12 13.20
N SER A 366 3.46 -15.81 13.63
CA SER A 366 4.65 -15.17 14.18
C SER A 366 5.27 -14.20 13.17
N GLY A 367 5.58 -12.98 13.62
CA GLY A 367 6.09 -11.89 12.78
C GLY A 367 5.00 -11.07 12.08
N ILE A 368 3.77 -11.56 12.06
CA ILE A 368 2.61 -10.91 11.41
C ILE A 368 1.65 -10.35 12.46
N SER A 369 1.29 -11.19 13.43
CA SER A 369 0.34 -10.86 14.50
C SER A 369 0.80 -11.45 15.82
N ASP A 370 0.05 -11.17 16.88
CA ASP A 370 0.34 -11.58 18.23
C ASP A 370 -0.95 -11.87 19.02
N PRO A 371 -0.87 -12.53 20.19
CA PRO A 371 -2.06 -12.89 20.97
C PRO A 371 -2.97 -11.70 21.32
N ASP A 372 -2.37 -10.53 21.54
CA ASP A 372 -3.05 -9.32 21.98
C ASP A 372 -3.43 -8.40 20.79
N ASP A 373 -3.23 -8.85 19.55
CA ASP A 373 -3.48 -8.04 18.36
C ASP A 373 -4.98 -7.83 18.14
N PRO A 374 -5.49 -6.58 18.13
CA PRO A 374 -6.91 -6.32 17.90
C PRO A 374 -7.32 -6.58 16.44
N LEU A 375 -6.39 -6.56 15.50
CA LEU A 375 -6.65 -6.92 14.11
C LEU A 375 -6.77 -8.43 13.99
N ARG A 376 -7.91 -8.90 13.49
CA ARG A 376 -8.22 -10.32 13.29
C ARG A 376 -8.43 -10.56 11.81
N PHE A 377 -7.83 -11.64 11.30
CA PHE A 377 -7.95 -12.03 9.91
C PHE A 377 -9.09 -13.06 9.78
N ASP A 378 -10.09 -12.71 8.98
CA ASP A 378 -11.22 -13.59 8.71
C ASP A 378 -10.86 -14.67 7.69
N CYS A 379 -9.98 -14.38 6.74
CA CYS A 379 -9.51 -15.35 5.73
C CYS A 379 -7.99 -15.23 5.52
N LEU A 380 -7.33 -16.37 5.37
CA LEU A 380 -5.88 -16.47 5.14
C LEU A 380 -5.62 -17.19 3.82
N VAL A 381 -4.97 -16.52 2.87
CA VAL A 381 -4.65 -17.06 1.54
C VAL A 381 -3.21 -17.54 1.52
N LYS A 382 -3.01 -18.83 1.81
CA LYS A 382 -1.68 -19.41 2.05
C LYS A 382 -0.91 -19.71 0.78
N GLY A 383 -1.58 -19.88 -0.36
CA GLY A 383 -0.96 -20.07 -1.68
C GLY A 383 -0.52 -18.77 -2.33
N GLY A 384 -0.58 -17.65 -1.60
CA GLY A 384 -0.11 -16.34 -2.02
C GLY A 384 -0.89 -15.74 -3.18
N PRO A 385 -0.27 -14.82 -3.95
CA PRO A 385 -0.97 -14.05 -4.98
C PRO A 385 -1.65 -14.87 -6.07
N ASN A 386 -1.08 -16.02 -6.43
CA ASN A 386 -1.67 -16.87 -7.47
C ASN A 386 -2.99 -17.51 -7.01
N GLU A 387 -3.03 -18.05 -5.78
CA GLU A 387 -4.27 -18.58 -5.20
C GLU A 387 -5.31 -17.47 -5.05
N TYR A 388 -4.91 -16.29 -4.58
CA TYR A 388 -5.80 -15.14 -4.46
C TYR A 388 -6.41 -14.75 -5.81
N VAL A 389 -5.59 -14.62 -6.85
CA VAL A 389 -6.08 -14.25 -8.19
C VAL A 389 -7.01 -15.31 -8.76
N ASP A 390 -6.66 -16.59 -8.63
CA ASP A 390 -7.51 -17.68 -9.13
C ASP A 390 -8.87 -17.70 -8.43
N TRP A 391 -8.89 -17.44 -7.12
CA TRP A 391 -10.12 -17.28 -6.35
C TRP A 391 -10.91 -16.02 -6.76
N PHE A 392 -10.25 -14.87 -6.87
CA PHE A 392 -10.89 -13.58 -7.16
C PHE A 392 -11.66 -13.63 -8.49
N LYS A 393 -11.12 -14.33 -9.48
CA LYS A 393 -11.78 -14.56 -10.78
C LYS A 393 -13.09 -15.36 -10.69
N THR A 394 -13.35 -16.04 -9.58
CA THR A 394 -14.60 -16.79 -9.35
C THR A 394 -15.69 -15.95 -8.69
N LEU A 395 -15.38 -14.72 -8.26
CA LEU A 395 -16.37 -13.82 -7.67
C LEU A 395 -17.41 -13.44 -8.72
N PRO A 396 -18.69 -13.31 -8.34
CA PRO A 396 -19.73 -12.94 -9.28
C PRO A 396 -19.53 -11.51 -9.77
N HIS A 397 -19.53 -11.35 -11.08
CA HIS A 397 -19.41 -10.07 -11.73
C HIS A 397 -20.77 -9.38 -11.80
N SER A 398 -20.76 -8.05 -11.87
CA SER A 398 -21.98 -7.31 -12.19
C SER A 398 -22.38 -7.64 -13.63
N CYS A 399 -23.45 -8.40 -13.84
CA CYS A 399 -24.04 -8.53 -15.17
C CYS A 399 -24.36 -7.12 -15.68
N THR A 400 -23.73 -6.72 -16.78
CA THR A 400 -24.21 -5.60 -17.56
C THR A 400 -25.53 -6.02 -18.17
N ASP A 401 -26.64 -5.59 -17.55
CA ASP A 401 -27.85 -5.37 -18.32
C ASP A 401 -27.52 -4.21 -19.27
N ALA A 402 -27.11 -4.58 -20.48
CA ALA A 402 -27.09 -3.67 -21.61
C ALA A 402 -28.55 -3.50 -22.06
N GLU A 403 -29.12 -2.33 -21.76
CA GLU A 403 -30.21 -1.75 -22.55
C GLU A 403 -29.76 -0.43 -23.16
#